data_AF-A0A6C0AKN9-F1
#
_entry.id   AF-A0A6C0AKN9-F1
#
_cell.length_a   1.000
_cell.length_b   1.000
_cell.length_c   1.000
_cell.angle_alpha   90.00
_cell.angle_beta   90.00
_cell.angle_gamma   90.00
#
_symmetry.space_group_name_H-M   'P 1'
#
loop_
_entity.id
_entity.type
_entity.pdbx_description
1 polymer ?
#
loop_
_entity_poly.entity_id
_entity_poly.type
_entity_poly.pdbx_seq_one_letter_code
_entity_poly.pdbx_strand_id
1 'polypeptide(L)'
;MSSEGGETPNVSGSLIIFFWLTFLYFFLRYMIVDKYMPINADGQKTEDGEKKGGLGPLFTIFYFVLIIMSQLFINMKLTQTICGDDVQTSTAMSATIIPNVLILGVVYIMLVLVPGWKAPFSNTFGYFAANLGGIRDVLNTLTNTNFEEKGEGNITLKQNQINIFKSIYKNPSQLINNITPENFHKFLQTMQNIKYFKPSNEHTDKNIKKLYSLVVIKDLVSQFFWYMLAGYLVITTTFDSLINMKCQSSEQRLKELAAKSQVN
;
A
#
# COMPACT_ATOMS: atom_id res chain seq x y z
N MET A 1 -39.93 -9.30 31.51
CA MET A 1 -39.61 -7.89 31.81
C MET A 1 -38.81 -7.38 30.63
N SER A 2 -39.35 -6.38 29.96
CA SER A 2 -39.06 -5.97 28.58
C SER A 2 -37.90 -4.98 28.48
N SER A 3 -37.32 -4.87 27.26
CA SER A 3 -36.37 -3.85 26.77
C SER A 3 -34.92 -4.04 27.26
N GLU A 4 -33.86 -4.02 26.45
CA GLU A 4 -33.48 -3.08 25.39
C GLU A 4 -32.62 -3.73 24.28
N GLY A 5 -32.63 -3.14 23.09
CA GLY A 5 -32.09 -3.69 21.84
C GLY A 5 -30.58 -3.94 21.82
N GLY A 6 -30.19 -5.20 21.80
CA GLY A 6 -28.82 -5.59 21.45
C GLY A 6 -28.55 -5.30 19.97
N GLU A 7 -27.65 -4.37 19.69
CA GLU A 7 -27.08 -4.22 18.35
C GLU A 7 -26.59 -5.58 17.87
N THR A 8 -27.10 -6.05 16.73
CA THR A 8 -26.57 -7.24 16.08
C THR A 8 -25.08 -7.03 15.79
N PRO A 9 -24.20 -7.97 16.16
CA PRO A 9 -22.78 -7.88 15.84
C PRO A 9 -22.57 -7.55 14.36
N ASN A 10 -21.82 -6.50 14.07
CA ASN A 10 -21.59 -6.02 12.71
C ASN A 10 -20.09 -5.81 12.43
N VAL A 11 -19.60 -6.42 11.36
CA VAL A 11 -18.22 -6.32 10.89
C VAL A 11 -17.87 -4.94 10.31
N SER A 12 -18.88 -4.15 9.93
CA SER A 12 -18.73 -2.88 9.21
C SER A 12 -17.85 -1.87 9.95
N GLY A 13 -17.95 -1.78 11.28
CA GLY A 13 -17.13 -0.86 12.07
C GLY A 13 -15.64 -1.16 11.94
N SER A 14 -15.26 -2.44 11.99
CA SER A 14 -13.88 -2.88 11.80
C SER A 14 -13.38 -2.57 10.39
N LEU A 15 -14.20 -2.83 9.36
CA LEU A 15 -13.86 -2.54 7.96
C LEU A 15 -13.67 -1.03 7.71
N ILE A 16 -14.52 -0.18 8.29
CA ILE A 16 -14.43 1.29 8.16
C ILE A 16 -13.15 1.80 8.83
N ILE A 17 -12.87 1.37 10.07
CA ILE A 17 -11.66 1.77 10.79
C ILE A 17 -10.41 1.31 10.04
N PHE A 18 -10.40 0.07 9.55
CA PHE A 18 -9.31 -0.47 8.75
C PHE A 18 -9.09 0.34 7.47
N PHE A 19 -10.15 0.66 6.72
CA PHE A 19 -10.05 1.47 5.50
C PHE A 19 -9.37 2.82 5.79
N TRP A 20 -9.85 3.55 6.80
CA TRP A 20 -9.32 4.89 7.10
C TRP A 20 -7.90 4.86 7.65
N LEU A 21 -7.55 3.90 8.50
CA LEU A 21 -6.18 3.72 8.97
C LEU A 21 -5.24 3.37 7.82
N THR A 22 -5.66 2.49 6.91
CA THR A 22 -4.89 2.09 5.73
C THR A 22 -4.71 3.27 4.77
N PHE A 23 -5.78 4.00 4.48
CA PHE A 23 -5.72 5.20 3.64
C PHE A 23 -4.79 6.25 4.24
N LEU A 24 -4.92 6.55 5.54
CA LEU A 24 -4.07 7.50 6.23
C LEU A 24 -2.60 7.08 6.21
N TYR A 25 -2.30 5.80 6.41
CA TYR A 25 -0.95 5.27 6.29
C TYR A 25 -0.35 5.54 4.91
N PHE A 26 -1.03 5.16 3.82
CA PHE A 26 -0.52 5.39 2.47
C PHE A 26 -0.40 6.88 2.13
N PHE A 27 -1.35 7.70 2.60
CA PHE A 27 -1.31 9.15 2.42
C PHE A 27 -0.10 9.78 3.11
N LEU A 28 0.14 9.46 4.38
CA LEU A 28 1.28 9.98 5.14
C LEU A 28 2.61 9.47 4.58
N ARG A 29 2.69 8.19 4.24
CA ARG A 29 3.89 7.57 3.67
C ARG A 29 4.26 8.23 2.33
N TYR A 30 3.27 8.50 1.47
CA TYR A 30 3.48 9.28 0.24
C TYR A 30 4.01 10.68 0.53
N MET A 31 3.30 11.45 1.37
CA MET A 31 3.61 12.85 1.62
C MET A 31 4.98 13.07 2.28
N ILE A 32 5.37 12.16 3.18
CA ILE A 32 6.56 12.33 4.01
C ILE A 32 7.79 11.65 3.38
N VAL A 33 7.61 10.45 2.81
CA VAL A 33 8.74 9.57 2.44
C VAL A 33 8.77 9.34 0.92
N ASP A 34 7.76 8.65 0.38
CA ASP A 34 7.91 7.97 -0.92
C ASP A 34 7.84 8.93 -2.12
N LYS A 35 7.25 10.12 -1.97
CA LYS A 35 7.19 11.12 -3.05
C LYS A 35 8.59 11.58 -3.50
N TYR A 36 9.59 11.48 -2.65
CA TYR A 36 10.93 12.00 -2.89
C TYR A 36 11.82 10.94 -3.53
N MET A 37 12.43 11.30 -4.67
CA MET A 37 13.31 10.40 -5.41
C MET A 37 14.56 10.08 -4.59
N PRO A 38 14.85 8.81 -4.26
CA PRO A 38 15.97 8.46 -3.41
C PRO A 38 17.31 8.38 -4.16
N ILE A 39 17.28 8.07 -5.45
CA ILE A 39 18.45 7.86 -6.31
C ILE A 39 18.28 8.68 -7.59
N ASN A 40 19.27 9.50 -7.94
CA ASN A 40 19.27 10.32 -9.15
C ASN A 40 19.61 9.50 -10.41
N ALA A 41 19.71 10.11 -11.59
CA ALA A 41 20.03 9.40 -12.85
C ALA A 41 21.44 8.79 -12.90
N ASP A 42 22.36 9.27 -12.07
CA ASP A 42 23.76 8.83 -12.01
C ASP A 42 23.97 7.68 -10.99
N GLY A 43 22.92 7.29 -10.26
CA GLY A 43 22.95 6.20 -9.30
C GLY A 43 23.39 6.65 -7.90
N GLN A 44 23.52 7.96 -7.69
CA GLN A 44 23.86 8.55 -6.41
C GLN A 44 22.59 8.80 -5.59
N LYS A 45 22.72 8.66 -4.27
CA LYS A 45 21.63 9.01 -3.35
C LYS A 45 21.38 10.52 -3.40
N THR A 46 20.11 10.90 -3.38
CA THR A 46 19.72 12.30 -3.20
C THR A 46 19.74 12.67 -1.71
N GLU A 47 19.81 13.96 -1.40
CA GLU A 47 19.71 14.45 -0.01
C GLU A 47 18.44 13.94 0.69
N ASP A 48 17.31 13.93 -0.04
CA ASP A 48 16.05 13.37 0.47
C ASP A 48 16.15 11.85 0.72
N GLY A 49 16.79 11.12 -0.20
CA GLY A 49 17.02 9.68 -0.09
C GLY A 49 17.85 9.31 1.13
N GLU A 50 18.86 10.12 1.46
CA GLU A 50 19.67 9.93 2.67
C GLU A 50 18.86 10.20 3.94
N LYS A 51 18.12 11.31 3.99
CA LYS A 51 17.35 11.70 5.19
C LYS A 51 16.13 10.81 5.45
N LYS A 52 15.47 10.32 4.39
CA LYS A 52 14.14 9.69 4.49
C LYS A 52 14.13 8.18 4.31
N GLY A 53 15.23 7.58 3.84
CA GLY A 53 15.29 6.15 3.51
C GLY A 53 14.91 5.21 4.67
N GLY A 54 15.23 5.57 5.91
CA GLY A 54 14.90 4.77 7.11
C GLY A 54 13.46 4.93 7.61
N LEU A 55 12.72 5.96 7.18
CA LEU A 55 11.39 6.27 7.72
C LEU A 55 10.33 5.31 7.19
N GLY A 56 10.41 4.86 5.93
CA GLY A 56 9.39 3.99 5.31
C GLY A 56 9.09 2.71 6.10
N PRO A 57 10.10 1.91 6.49
CA PRO A 57 9.89 0.73 7.33
C PRO A 57 9.28 1.06 8.70
N LEU A 58 9.68 2.17 9.34
CA LEU A 58 9.14 2.59 10.64
C LEU A 58 7.64 2.92 10.55
N PHE A 59 7.22 3.68 9.53
CA PHE A 59 5.80 3.95 9.26
C PHE A 59 5.01 2.64 9.08
N THR A 60 5.62 1.65 8.42
CA THR A 60 4.97 0.35 8.15
C THR A 60 4.81 -0.49 9.41
N ILE A 61 5.83 -0.55 10.27
CA ILE A 61 5.74 -1.22 11.58
C ILE A 61 4.67 -0.56 12.45
N PHE A 62 4.69 0.77 12.55
CA PHE A 62 3.72 1.51 13.33
C PHE A 62 2.29 1.29 12.82
N TYR A 63 2.09 1.29 11.51
CA TYR A 63 0.82 0.96 10.88
C TYR A 63 0.31 -0.44 11.28
N PHE A 64 1.15 -1.49 11.20
CA PHE A 64 0.73 -2.83 11.59
C PHE A 64 0.34 -2.93 13.07
N VAL A 65 1.09 -2.26 13.96
CA VAL A 65 0.74 -2.18 15.38
C VAL A 65 -0.62 -1.51 15.56
N LEU A 66 -0.87 -0.38 14.89
CA LEU A 66 -2.17 0.31 14.97
C LEU A 66 -3.33 -0.56 14.45
N ILE A 67 -3.14 -1.29 13.35
CA ILE A 67 -4.15 -2.22 12.82
C ILE A 67 -4.45 -3.31 13.85
N ILE A 68 -3.44 -3.98 14.39
CA ILE A 68 -3.63 -5.06 15.37
C ILE A 68 -4.30 -4.52 16.63
N MET A 69 -3.89 -3.37 17.15
CA MET A 69 -4.48 -2.76 18.34
C MET A 69 -5.95 -2.37 18.13
N SER A 70 -6.27 -1.73 17.00
CA SER A 70 -7.64 -1.34 16.68
C SER A 70 -8.56 -2.56 16.53
N GLN A 71 -8.12 -3.59 15.80
CA GLN A 71 -8.90 -4.81 15.63
C GLN A 71 -9.03 -5.60 16.92
N LEU A 72 -7.98 -5.67 17.74
CA LEU A 72 -8.04 -6.36 19.02
C LEU A 72 -9.09 -5.73 19.94
N PHE A 73 -9.12 -4.40 20.01
CA PHE A 73 -10.12 -3.68 20.79
C PHE A 73 -11.55 -4.00 20.32
N ILE A 74 -11.78 -3.97 19.01
CA ILE A 74 -13.09 -4.28 18.41
C ILE A 74 -13.48 -5.74 18.67
N ASN A 75 -12.53 -6.66 18.49
CA ASN A 75 -12.78 -8.09 18.68
C ASN A 75 -13.01 -8.44 20.16
N MET A 76 -12.36 -7.77 21.10
CA MET A 76 -12.69 -7.90 22.53
C MET A 76 -14.13 -7.45 22.81
N LYS A 77 -14.56 -6.30 22.25
CA LYS A 77 -15.93 -5.80 22.39
C LYS A 77 -16.96 -6.73 21.73
N LEU A 78 -16.60 -7.34 20.61
CA LEU A 78 -17.40 -8.36 19.96
C LEU A 78 -17.61 -9.58 20.89
N THR A 79 -16.55 -10.09 21.51
CA THR A 79 -16.68 -11.22 22.45
C THR A 79 -17.53 -10.87 23.67
N GLN A 80 -17.40 -9.64 24.19
CA GLN A 80 -18.22 -9.14 25.30
C GLN A 80 -19.71 -9.16 24.94
N THR A 81 -20.04 -8.73 23.72
CA THR A 81 -21.42 -8.66 23.23
C THR A 81 -22.02 -10.06 23.05
N ILE A 82 -21.24 -11.00 22.50
CA ILE A 82 -21.71 -12.38 22.26
C ILE A 82 -21.85 -13.17 23.57
N CYS A 83 -20.96 -12.95 24.54
CA CYS A 83 -20.91 -13.74 25.77
C CYS A 83 -21.63 -13.12 26.97
N GLY A 84 -22.44 -12.07 26.76
CA GLY A 84 -23.23 -11.44 27.81
C GLY A 84 -22.34 -10.81 28.88
N ASP A 85 -21.50 -9.86 28.45
CA ASP A 85 -20.54 -9.07 29.24
C ASP A 85 -19.25 -9.75 29.71
N ASP A 86 -19.09 -11.06 29.47
CA ASP A 86 -17.80 -11.74 29.67
C ASP A 86 -16.84 -11.49 28.50
N VAL A 87 -15.70 -10.85 28.76
CA VAL A 87 -14.66 -10.63 27.74
C VAL A 87 -13.79 -11.89 27.58
N GLN A 88 -13.73 -12.42 26.37
CA GLN A 88 -12.96 -13.62 26.04
C GLN A 88 -11.59 -13.24 25.48
N THR A 89 -10.75 -12.68 26.34
CA THR A 89 -9.47 -12.05 25.97
C THR A 89 -8.54 -12.96 25.16
N SER A 90 -8.33 -14.21 25.60
CA SER A 90 -7.41 -15.14 24.92
C SER A 90 -7.88 -15.49 23.51
N THR A 91 -9.18 -15.78 23.36
CA THR A 91 -9.80 -16.08 22.07
C THR A 91 -9.76 -14.87 21.14
N ALA A 92 -10.07 -13.67 21.64
CA ALA A 92 -9.99 -12.44 20.85
C ALA A 92 -8.55 -12.16 20.38
N MET A 93 -7.55 -12.36 21.25
CA MET A 93 -6.15 -12.17 20.91
C MET A 93 -5.67 -13.13 19.82
N SER A 94 -5.92 -14.43 19.97
CA SER A 94 -5.47 -15.43 18.99
C SER A 94 -6.15 -15.26 17.63
N ALA A 95 -7.46 -15.02 17.63
CA ALA A 95 -8.24 -14.77 16.42
C ALA A 95 -7.87 -13.46 15.71
N THR A 96 -7.27 -12.50 16.43
CA THR A 96 -6.82 -11.23 15.84
C THR A 96 -5.36 -11.31 15.38
N ILE A 97 -4.44 -11.64 16.28
CA ILE A 97 -3.00 -11.49 16.04
C ILE A 97 -2.53 -12.49 14.98
N ILE A 98 -2.95 -13.75 15.08
CA ILE A 98 -2.43 -14.80 14.19
C ILE A 98 -2.82 -14.53 12.74
N PRO A 99 -4.10 -14.30 12.37
CA PRO A 99 -4.46 -14.02 10.98
C PRO A 99 -3.86 -12.71 10.48
N ASN A 100 -3.80 -11.65 11.30
CA ASN A 100 -3.19 -10.38 10.88
C ASN A 100 -1.71 -10.55 10.55
N VAL A 101 -0.92 -11.13 11.46
CA VAL A 101 0.52 -11.29 11.26
C VAL A 101 0.80 -12.21 10.08
N LEU A 102 0.09 -13.33 9.95
CA LEU A 102 0.31 -14.26 8.86
C LEU A 102 -0.13 -13.69 7.52
N ILE A 103 -1.37 -13.22 7.39
CA ILE A 103 -1.92 -12.83 6.08
C ILE A 103 -1.35 -11.47 5.65
N LEU A 104 -1.45 -10.43 6.49
CA LEU A 104 -0.93 -9.11 6.11
C LEU A 104 0.61 -9.11 6.02
N GLY A 105 1.29 -9.86 6.89
CA GLY A 105 2.74 -10.02 6.84
C GLY A 105 3.21 -10.69 5.56
N VAL A 106 2.57 -11.80 5.15
CA VAL A 106 2.89 -12.48 3.88
C VAL A 106 2.62 -11.57 2.69
N VAL A 107 1.47 -10.88 2.66
CA VAL A 107 1.15 -9.94 1.57
C VAL A 107 2.18 -8.80 1.50
N TYR A 108 2.58 -8.24 2.65
CA TYR A 108 3.64 -7.23 2.68
C TYR A 108 4.96 -7.74 2.10
N ILE A 109 5.44 -8.89 2.57
CA ILE A 109 6.69 -9.49 2.09
C ILE A 109 6.61 -9.73 0.57
N MET A 110 5.47 -10.25 0.10
CA MET A 110 5.25 -10.52 -1.31
C MET A 110 5.34 -9.24 -2.16
N LEU A 111 4.74 -8.14 -1.71
CA LEU A 111 4.75 -6.87 -2.45
C LEU A 111 6.12 -6.19 -2.45
N VAL A 112 6.94 -6.41 -1.43
CA VAL A 112 8.30 -5.89 -1.34
C VAL A 112 9.27 -6.73 -2.19
N LEU A 113 9.19 -8.05 -2.10
CA LEU A 113 10.12 -8.95 -2.79
C LEU A 113 9.76 -9.21 -4.25
N VAL A 114 8.48 -9.09 -4.61
CA VAL A 114 7.99 -9.36 -5.96
C VAL A 114 7.26 -8.13 -6.52
N PRO A 115 8.00 -7.11 -7.03
CA PRO A 115 7.39 -5.88 -7.55
C PRO A 115 6.36 -6.13 -8.66
N GLY A 116 6.55 -7.19 -9.45
CA GLY A 116 5.61 -7.61 -10.49
C GLY A 116 4.22 -7.98 -9.96
N TRP A 117 4.09 -8.34 -8.68
CA TRP A 117 2.79 -8.63 -8.06
C TRP A 117 1.89 -7.40 -7.96
N LYS A 118 2.48 -6.20 -7.95
CA LYS A 118 1.75 -4.93 -7.99
C LYS A 118 1.17 -4.63 -9.38
N ALA A 119 1.61 -5.31 -10.44
CA ALA A 119 1.27 -4.96 -11.82
C ALA A 119 -0.26 -4.89 -12.10
N PRO A 120 -1.12 -5.82 -11.65
CA PRO A 120 -2.54 -5.82 -12.01
C PRO A 120 -3.27 -4.53 -11.56
N PHE A 121 -3.08 -4.13 -10.30
CA PHE A 121 -3.70 -2.92 -9.77
C PHE A 121 -2.92 -1.66 -10.17
N SER A 122 -1.59 -1.74 -10.29
CA SER A 122 -0.76 -0.62 -10.74
C SER A 122 -1.10 -0.19 -12.17
N ASN A 123 -1.27 -1.14 -13.09
CA ASN A 123 -1.55 -0.84 -14.50
C ASN A 123 -2.99 -0.40 -14.75
N THR A 124 -3.89 -0.68 -13.80
CA THR A 124 -5.31 -0.33 -13.90
C THR A 124 -5.63 0.89 -13.05
N PHE A 125 -5.73 0.71 -11.73
CA PHE A 125 -6.10 1.78 -10.79
C PHE A 125 -4.96 2.77 -10.55
N GLY A 126 -3.73 2.28 -10.45
CA GLY A 126 -2.56 3.13 -10.27
C GLY A 126 -2.31 4.03 -11.48
N TYR A 127 -2.42 3.48 -12.68
CA TYR A 127 -2.33 4.22 -13.93
C TYR A 127 -3.43 5.27 -14.05
N PHE A 128 -4.66 4.91 -13.68
CA PHE A 128 -5.77 5.87 -13.61
C PHE A 128 -5.45 7.04 -12.66
N ALA A 129 -4.97 6.75 -11.44
CA ALA A 129 -4.59 7.79 -10.48
C ALA A 129 -3.43 8.68 -10.99
N ALA A 130 -2.40 8.08 -11.60
CA ALA A 130 -1.28 8.83 -12.17
C ALA A 130 -1.72 9.69 -13.37
N ASN A 131 -2.67 9.23 -14.18
CA ASN A 131 -3.27 10.03 -15.25
C ASN A 131 -4.04 11.23 -14.72
N LEU A 132 -4.81 11.08 -13.64
CA LEU A 132 -5.45 12.23 -12.98
C LEU A 132 -4.41 13.26 -12.48
N GLY A 133 -3.23 12.78 -12.07
CA GLY A 133 -2.08 13.63 -11.72
C GLY A 133 -1.30 14.21 -12.91
N GLY A 134 -1.72 13.94 -14.15
CA GLY A 134 -1.12 14.50 -15.37
C GLY A 134 0.17 13.80 -15.82
N ILE A 135 0.36 12.51 -15.53
CA ILE A 135 1.59 11.79 -15.89
C ILE A 135 1.89 11.83 -17.41
N ARG A 136 0.85 11.80 -18.24
CA ARG A 136 0.97 11.92 -19.70
C ARG A 136 1.53 13.28 -20.10
N ASP A 137 1.02 14.35 -19.50
CA ASP A 137 1.43 15.72 -19.80
C ASP A 137 2.87 15.98 -19.36
N VAL A 138 3.24 15.47 -18.17
CA VAL A 138 4.61 15.55 -17.66
C VAL A 138 5.58 14.81 -18.58
N LEU A 139 5.22 13.58 -19.00
CA LEU A 139 6.04 12.81 -19.92
C LEU A 139 6.20 13.54 -21.27
N ASN A 140 5.11 14.02 -21.87
CA ASN A 140 5.14 14.78 -23.12
C ASN A 140 6.01 16.05 -23.00
N THR A 141 5.98 16.73 -21.86
CA THR A 141 6.82 17.91 -21.61
C THR A 141 8.30 17.55 -21.54
N LEU A 142 8.63 16.39 -20.99
CA LEU A 142 10.00 15.87 -20.89
C LEU A 142 10.54 15.37 -22.25
N THR A 143 9.67 14.81 -23.09
CA THR A 143 10.09 14.27 -24.39
C THR A 143 10.65 15.34 -25.32
N ASN A 144 11.75 15.03 -25.98
CA ASN A 144 12.27 15.82 -27.07
C ASN A 144 11.47 15.51 -28.35
N THR A 145 10.64 16.44 -28.80
CA THR A 145 9.85 16.31 -30.05
C THR A 145 10.72 16.24 -31.29
N ASN A 146 11.97 16.74 -31.21
CA ASN A 146 12.97 16.68 -32.26
C ASN A 146 13.81 15.40 -32.18
N PHE A 147 13.21 14.29 -31.71
CA PHE A 147 13.80 12.96 -31.84
C PHE A 147 13.76 12.50 -33.32
N GLU A 148 14.21 13.36 -34.23
CA GLU A 148 14.39 13.12 -35.65
C GLU A 148 15.80 12.56 -35.89
N GLU A 149 15.81 11.36 -36.49
CA GLU A 149 16.78 10.65 -37.33
C GLU A 149 18.31 10.84 -37.29
N LYS A 150 18.90 11.84 -36.64
CA LYS A 150 20.36 12.01 -36.70
C LYS A 150 21.08 11.12 -35.69
N GLY A 151 21.33 9.89 -36.14
CA GLY A 151 22.38 9.02 -35.65
C GLY A 151 23.75 9.63 -35.92
N GLU A 152 24.09 10.70 -35.21
CA GLU A 152 25.44 11.24 -35.15
C GLU A 152 25.81 11.43 -33.68
N GLY A 153 26.22 10.32 -33.08
CA GLY A 153 26.75 10.27 -31.74
C GLY A 153 27.15 8.84 -31.43
N ASN A 154 28.41 8.65 -31.06
CA ASN A 154 28.96 7.38 -30.59
C ASN A 154 28.13 6.87 -29.39
N ILE A 155 27.08 6.12 -29.66
CA ILE A 155 26.30 5.38 -28.67
C ILE A 155 26.50 3.91 -29.02
N THR A 156 26.98 3.14 -28.05
CA THR A 156 27.18 1.69 -28.07
C THR A 156 25.87 0.87 -28.14
N LEU A 157 24.75 1.48 -28.53
CA LEU A 157 23.48 0.84 -28.85
C LEU A 157 23.26 1.00 -30.36
N LYS A 158 23.11 -0.11 -31.08
CA LYS A 158 22.91 -0.10 -32.55
C LYS A 158 21.67 0.75 -32.85
N GLN A 159 21.72 1.64 -33.86
CA GLN A 159 20.60 2.48 -34.31
C GLN A 159 19.26 1.72 -34.41
N ASN A 160 19.33 0.43 -34.77
CA ASN A 160 18.20 -0.49 -34.83
C ASN A 160 17.49 -0.68 -33.48
N GLN A 161 18.21 -0.69 -32.36
CA GLN A 161 17.64 -0.77 -31.01
C GLN A 161 16.93 0.52 -30.60
N ILE A 162 17.44 1.69 -31.02
CA ILE A 162 16.76 2.98 -30.83
C ILE A 162 15.47 3.01 -31.64
N ASN A 163 15.48 2.54 -32.89
CA ASN A 163 14.28 2.48 -33.74
C ASN A 163 13.23 1.50 -33.19
N ILE A 164 13.66 0.33 -32.69
CA ILE A 164 12.79 -0.63 -32.00
C ILE A 164 12.21 0.01 -30.73
N PHE A 165 13.03 0.67 -29.91
CA PHE A 165 12.59 1.40 -28.73
C PHE A 165 11.55 2.48 -29.06
N LYS A 166 11.77 3.28 -30.11
CA LYS A 166 10.79 4.26 -30.62
C LYS A 166 9.48 3.58 -31.02
N SER A 167 9.55 2.45 -31.71
CA SER A 167 8.35 1.73 -32.17
C SER A 167 7.53 1.13 -31.02
N ILE A 168 8.20 0.70 -29.95
CA ILE A 168 7.58 0.09 -28.76
C ILE A 168 7.00 1.18 -27.83
N TYR A 169 7.72 2.28 -27.63
CA TYR A 169 7.34 3.31 -26.68
C TYR A 169 6.61 4.52 -27.29
N LYS A 170 6.16 4.41 -28.54
CA LYS A 170 5.21 5.35 -29.16
C LYS A 170 3.93 5.54 -28.33
N ASN A 171 3.60 4.58 -27.46
CA ASN A 171 2.45 4.63 -26.56
C ASN A 171 2.88 4.98 -25.12
N PRO A 172 2.56 6.20 -24.63
CA PRO A 172 2.85 6.62 -23.25
C PRO A 172 2.33 5.65 -22.18
N SER A 173 1.18 5.00 -22.43
CA SER A 173 0.58 4.02 -21.51
C SER A 173 1.46 2.80 -21.28
N GLN A 174 2.05 2.25 -22.33
CA GLN A 174 2.94 1.09 -22.24
C GLN A 174 4.24 1.45 -21.53
N LEU A 175 4.76 2.65 -21.80
CA LEU A 175 5.92 3.18 -21.10
C LEU A 175 5.65 3.30 -19.59
N ILE A 176 4.57 3.99 -19.22
CA ILE A 176 4.20 4.24 -17.82
C ILE A 176 3.96 2.93 -17.05
N ASN A 177 3.38 1.92 -17.69
CA ASN A 177 3.09 0.65 -17.05
C ASN A 177 4.35 -0.16 -16.70
N ASN A 178 5.45 0.03 -17.44
CA ASN A 178 6.72 -0.66 -17.21
C ASN A 178 7.66 0.06 -16.22
N ILE A 179 7.31 1.28 -15.80
CA ILE A 179 8.11 2.04 -14.84
C ILE A 179 7.57 1.81 -13.43
N THR A 180 8.49 1.55 -12.51
CA THR A 180 8.25 1.43 -11.07
C THR A 180 9.25 2.28 -10.29
N PRO A 181 9.00 2.61 -9.02
CA PRO A 181 9.95 3.38 -8.20
C PRO A 181 11.33 2.73 -8.12
N GLU A 182 11.40 1.39 -8.11
CA GLU A 182 12.62 0.61 -7.98
C GLU A 182 13.49 0.64 -9.25
N ASN A 183 12.87 0.68 -10.43
CA ASN A 183 13.58 0.72 -11.72
C ASN A 183 13.75 2.15 -12.28
N PHE A 184 13.19 3.16 -11.61
CA PHE A 184 13.11 4.53 -12.11
C PHE A 184 14.47 5.14 -12.46
N HIS A 185 15.50 4.90 -11.64
CA HIS A 185 16.85 5.39 -11.92
C HIS A 185 17.40 4.84 -13.25
N LYS A 186 17.29 3.53 -13.48
CA LYS A 186 17.72 2.88 -14.74
C LYS A 186 16.91 3.37 -15.94
N PHE A 187 15.61 3.55 -15.73
CA PHE A 187 14.72 4.15 -16.73
C PHE A 187 15.21 5.56 -17.11
N LEU A 188 15.47 6.41 -16.12
CA LEU A 188 15.91 7.78 -16.34
C LEU A 188 17.27 7.83 -17.06
N GLN A 189 18.23 7.02 -16.61
CA GLN A 189 19.54 6.88 -17.23
C GLN A 189 19.42 6.48 -18.71
N THR A 190 18.57 5.49 -19.01
CA THR A 190 18.32 5.03 -20.39
C THR A 190 17.75 6.16 -21.25
N MET A 191 16.75 6.89 -20.74
CA MET A 191 16.09 7.98 -21.48
C MET A 191 17.00 9.17 -21.75
N GLN A 192 17.93 9.46 -20.83
CA GLN A 192 18.94 10.50 -21.02
C GLN A 192 20.02 10.06 -22.02
N ASN A 193 20.52 8.83 -21.91
CA ASN A 193 21.56 8.29 -22.80
C ASN A 193 21.12 8.27 -24.27
N ILE A 194 19.86 7.88 -24.53
CA ILE A 194 19.32 7.88 -25.89
C ILE A 194 18.83 9.26 -26.34
N LYS A 195 18.98 10.32 -25.54
CA LYS A 195 18.50 11.69 -25.81
C LYS A 195 16.99 11.78 -26.07
N TYR A 196 16.20 10.89 -25.45
CA TYR A 196 14.74 10.91 -25.54
C TYR A 196 14.15 12.05 -24.71
N PHE A 197 14.75 12.34 -23.56
CA PHE A 197 14.40 13.52 -22.78
C PHE A 197 15.16 14.75 -23.23
N LYS A 198 14.53 15.92 -23.07
CA LYS A 198 15.20 17.22 -23.24
C LYS A 198 16.45 17.30 -22.36
N PRO A 199 17.47 18.08 -22.76
CA PRO A 199 18.65 18.31 -21.93
C PRO A 199 18.27 18.76 -20.51
N SER A 200 19.08 18.35 -19.53
CA SER A 200 18.88 18.74 -18.15
C SER A 200 18.98 20.26 -18.01
N ASN A 201 17.98 20.80 -17.33
CA ASN A 201 17.84 22.18 -16.89
C ASN A 201 16.85 22.16 -15.73
N GLU A 202 16.70 23.29 -15.02
CA GLU A 202 15.84 23.38 -13.84
C GLU A 202 14.39 22.89 -14.10
N HIS A 203 13.82 23.21 -15.27
CA HIS A 203 12.47 22.80 -15.63
C HIS A 203 12.38 21.29 -15.91
N THR A 204 13.35 20.73 -16.64
CA THR A 204 13.46 19.29 -16.91
C THR A 204 13.61 18.51 -15.59
N ASP A 205 14.47 18.96 -14.68
CA ASP A 205 14.73 18.29 -13.41
C ASP A 205 13.49 18.31 -12.50
N LYS A 206 12.76 19.43 -12.48
CA LYS A 206 11.47 19.54 -11.79
C LYS A 206 10.44 18.55 -12.35
N ASN A 207 10.34 18.44 -13.67
CA ASN A 207 9.42 17.49 -14.30
C ASN A 207 9.84 16.04 -14.10
N ILE A 208 11.13 15.73 -14.01
CA ILE A 208 11.63 14.39 -13.64
C ILE A 208 11.19 14.02 -12.21
N LYS A 209 11.36 14.94 -11.25
CA LYS A 209 10.87 14.74 -9.86
C LYS A 209 9.35 14.56 -9.82
N LYS A 210 8.61 15.33 -10.62
CA LYS A 210 7.16 15.18 -10.76
C LYS A 210 6.79 13.83 -11.36
N LEU A 211 7.47 13.39 -12.41
CA LEU A 211 7.27 12.09 -13.03
C LEU A 211 7.48 10.96 -12.02
N TYR A 212 8.56 11.03 -11.24
CA TYR A 212 8.82 10.07 -10.16
C TYR A 212 7.66 10.02 -9.15
N SER A 213 7.19 11.17 -8.68
CA SER A 213 6.08 11.21 -7.72
C SER A 213 4.80 10.57 -8.25
N LEU A 214 4.54 10.68 -9.56
CA LEU A 214 3.36 10.07 -10.19
C LEU A 214 3.53 8.55 -10.37
N VAL A 215 4.75 8.10 -10.67
CA VAL A 215 5.10 6.66 -10.68
C VAL A 215 4.91 6.06 -9.29
N VAL A 216 5.31 6.78 -8.24
CA VAL A 216 5.10 6.37 -6.85
C VAL A 216 3.61 6.28 -6.52
N ILE A 217 2.78 7.25 -6.93
CA ILE A 217 1.32 7.16 -6.75
C ILE A 217 0.77 5.90 -7.41
N LYS A 218 1.18 5.62 -8.66
CA LYS A 218 0.77 4.41 -9.38
C LYS A 218 1.13 3.14 -8.61
N ASP A 219 2.29 3.09 -7.97
CA ASP A 219 2.73 1.95 -7.17
C ASP A 219 2.00 1.83 -5.82
N LEU A 220 1.86 2.93 -5.09
CA LEU A 220 1.21 2.96 -3.78
C LEU A 220 -0.28 2.65 -3.87
N VAL A 221 -0.98 3.12 -4.91
CA VAL A 221 -2.37 2.75 -5.16
C VAL A 221 -2.49 1.23 -5.33
N SER A 222 -1.55 0.59 -6.03
CA SER A 222 -1.56 -0.87 -6.12
C SER A 222 -1.36 -1.55 -4.78
N GLN A 223 -0.43 -1.07 -3.96
CA GLN A 223 -0.19 -1.64 -2.63
C GLN A 223 -1.42 -1.47 -1.73
N PHE A 224 -2.08 -0.31 -1.80
CA PHE A 224 -3.33 -0.04 -1.10
C PHE A 224 -4.39 -1.09 -1.43
N PHE A 225 -4.66 -1.37 -2.72
CA PHE A 225 -5.66 -2.39 -3.09
C PHE A 225 -5.31 -3.79 -2.57
N TRP A 226 -4.04 -4.19 -2.59
CA TRP A 226 -3.62 -5.45 -2.00
C TRP A 226 -3.85 -5.52 -0.49
N TYR A 227 -3.54 -4.43 0.22
CA TYR A 227 -3.81 -4.32 1.66
C TYR A 227 -5.30 -4.34 1.96
N MET A 228 -6.11 -3.70 1.12
CA MET A 228 -7.56 -3.73 1.23
C MET A 228 -8.10 -5.15 1.10
N LEU A 229 -7.70 -5.90 0.07
CA LEU A 229 -8.14 -7.28 -0.12
C LEU A 229 -7.73 -8.20 1.04
N ALA A 230 -6.46 -8.11 1.45
CA ALA A 230 -5.93 -8.91 2.53
C ALA A 230 -6.59 -8.57 3.88
N GLY A 231 -6.75 -7.29 4.18
CA GLY A 231 -7.40 -6.82 5.39
C GLY A 231 -8.88 -7.19 5.46
N TYR A 232 -9.60 -7.09 4.33
CA TYR A 232 -11.00 -7.53 4.27
C TYR A 232 -11.13 -9.03 4.53
N LEU A 233 -10.24 -9.84 3.95
CA LEU A 233 -10.19 -11.27 4.21
C LEU A 233 -9.92 -11.56 5.69
N VAL A 234 -8.91 -10.94 6.29
CA VAL A 234 -8.59 -11.09 7.73
C VAL A 234 -9.77 -10.70 8.60
N ILE A 235 -10.34 -9.51 8.41
CA ILE A 235 -11.42 -9.00 9.25
C ILE A 235 -12.66 -9.90 9.16
N THR A 236 -13.05 -10.31 7.95
CA THR A 236 -14.23 -11.15 7.75
C THR A 236 -14.05 -12.55 8.33
N THR A 237 -12.87 -13.17 8.13
CA THR A 237 -12.57 -14.49 8.70
C THR A 237 -12.46 -14.47 10.22
N THR A 238 -11.82 -13.45 10.80
CA THR A 238 -11.78 -13.28 12.25
C THR A 238 -13.18 -13.06 12.83
N PHE A 239 -14.01 -12.22 12.18
CA PHE A 239 -15.38 -11.97 12.61
C PHE A 239 -16.23 -13.24 12.60
N ASP A 240 -16.18 -14.01 11.51
CA ASP A 240 -16.90 -15.29 11.40
C ASP A 240 -16.43 -16.30 12.47
N SER A 241 -15.11 -16.39 12.69
CA SER A 241 -14.56 -17.24 13.75
C SER A 241 -15.02 -16.84 15.15
N LEU A 242 -15.22 -15.54 15.41
CA LEU A 242 -15.66 -15.04 16.72
C LEU A 242 -17.16 -15.15 16.92
N ILE A 243 -17.99 -15.03 15.88
CA ILE A 243 -19.43 -15.28 16.01
C ILE A 243 -19.72 -16.75 16.30
N ASN A 244 -18.97 -17.66 15.69
CA ASN A 244 -19.17 -19.09 15.85
C ASN A 244 -18.45 -19.70 17.07
N MET A 245 -17.82 -18.86 17.90
CA MET A 245 -17.08 -19.33 19.06
C MET A 245 -17.99 -19.77 20.21
N LYS A 246 -17.46 -20.63 21.08
CA LYS A 246 -18.12 -20.96 22.36
C LYS A 246 -17.61 -20.02 23.45
N CYS A 247 -18.52 -19.45 24.23
CA CYS A 247 -18.18 -18.65 25.40
C CYS A 247 -17.68 -19.57 26.52
N GLN A 248 -16.50 -19.27 27.08
CA GLN A 248 -16.04 -19.90 28.31
C GLN A 248 -16.54 -19.07 29.49
N SER A 249 -17.36 -19.67 30.36
CA SER A 249 -17.83 -18.98 31.56
C SER A 249 -16.64 -18.66 32.47
N SER A 250 -16.50 -17.40 32.87
CA SER A 250 -15.46 -17.01 33.82
C SER A 250 -15.71 -17.70 35.18
N GLU A 251 -14.64 -18.11 35.88
CA GLU A 251 -14.77 -18.66 37.24
C GLU A 251 -15.49 -17.69 38.18
N GLN A 252 -15.33 -16.38 37.95
CA GLN A 252 -16.01 -15.33 38.69
C GLN A 252 -17.53 -15.36 38.45
N ARG A 253 -17.98 -15.51 37.21
CA ARG A 253 -19.41 -15.65 36.89
C ARG A 253 -20.00 -16.94 37.43
N LEU A 254 -19.25 -18.04 37.39
CA LEU A 254 -19.68 -19.30 38.03
C LEU A 254 -19.83 -19.13 39.54
N LYS A 255 -18.89 -18.43 40.20
CA LYS A 255 -18.97 -18.10 41.63
C LYS A 255 -20.15 -17.15 41.94
N GLU A 256 -20.42 -16.16 41.10
CA GLU A 256 -21.53 -15.22 41.29
C GLU A 256 -22.89 -15.90 41.10
N LEU A 257 -23.02 -16.77 40.09
CA LEU A 257 -24.23 -17.57 39.88
C LEU A 257 -24.45 -18.56 41.03
N ALA A 258 -23.38 -19.22 41.49
CA ALA A 258 -23.44 -20.09 42.67
C ALA A 258 -23.87 -19.31 43.92
N ALA A 259 -23.32 -18.12 44.16
CA ALA A 259 -23.70 -17.26 45.28
C ALA A 259 -25.17 -16.79 45.19
N LYS A 260 -25.66 -16.40 44.02
CA LYS A 260 -27.08 -16.05 43.81
C LYS A 260 -28.01 -17.25 44.01
N SER A 261 -27.57 -18.46 43.65
CA SER A 261 -28.36 -19.68 43.84
C SER A 261 -28.46 -20.16 45.29
N GLN A 262 -27.58 -19.70 46.19
CA GLN A 262 -27.63 -20.01 47.62
C GLN A 262 -28.48 -19.02 48.44
N VAL A 263 -28.94 -17.93 47.82
CA VAL A 263 -29.74 -16.87 48.48
C VAL A 263 -31.25 -17.00 48.16
N ASN A 264 -31.63 -17.91 47.25
CA ASN A 264 -33.01 -18.34 46.98
C ASN A 264 -33.25 -19.75 47.51
#